data_AF-A0A084Y4B1-F1
#
_entry.id   AF-A0A084Y4B1-F1
#
_cell.length_a   1.000
_cell.length_b   1.000
_cell.length_c   1.000
_cell.angle_alpha   90.00
_cell.angle_beta   90.00
_cell.angle_gamma   90.00
#
_symmetry.space_group_name_H-M   'P 1'
#
loop_
_entity.id
_entity.type
_entity.pdbx_description
1 polymer ?
#
loop_
_entity_poly.entity_id
_entity_poly.type
_entity_poly.pdbx_seq_one_letter_code
_entity_poly.pdbx_strand_id
1 'polypeptide(L)'
;MVDVSLFDKSRGPGGRMSTRRGDDWQCDHGAQYFTARHADFRAKVGRWQQAGVAGLWDPRLWMFDGDSLEERESTVERFVGMPAMTAPARYLASTGPTMARRSLNGSICRAPGLTS
;
A
#
# COMPACT_ATOMS: atom_id res chain seq x y z
N MET A 1 2.01 -4.25 -28.04
CA MET A 1 2.52 -3.96 -26.68
C MET A 1 2.04 -2.57 -26.32
N VAL A 2 1.30 -2.40 -25.23
CA VAL A 2 0.83 -1.07 -24.79
C VAL A 2 1.86 -0.55 -23.80
N ASP A 3 2.47 0.58 -24.12
CA ASP A 3 3.32 1.30 -23.18
C ASP A 3 2.44 2.01 -22.14
N VAL A 4 2.79 1.87 -20.88
CA VAL A 4 2.06 2.48 -19.78
C VAL A 4 3.07 3.29 -18.95
N SER A 5 2.71 4.53 -18.63
CA SER A 5 3.51 5.42 -17.80
C SER A 5 2.73 5.80 -16.55
N LEU A 6 3.34 5.67 -15.36
CA LEU A 6 2.74 6.04 -14.08
C LEU A 6 3.36 7.34 -13.56
N PHE A 7 2.52 8.30 -13.18
CA PHE A 7 2.96 9.59 -12.61
C PHE A 7 2.52 9.71 -11.15
N ASP A 8 3.48 10.01 -10.27
CA ASP A 8 3.23 10.35 -8.85
C ASP A 8 4.09 11.57 -8.47
N LYS A 9 3.55 12.45 -7.61
CA LYS A 9 4.23 13.66 -7.12
C LYS A 9 5.30 13.31 -6.06
N SER A 10 5.11 12.19 -5.37
CA SER A 10 5.96 11.69 -4.29
C SER A 10 7.31 11.20 -4.83
N ARG A 11 8.26 10.95 -3.91
CA ARG A 11 9.61 10.45 -4.29
C ARG A 11 9.65 8.94 -4.61
N GLY A 12 8.54 8.23 -4.47
CA GLY A 12 8.44 6.80 -4.75
C GLY A 12 7.01 6.29 -4.57
N PRO A 13 6.74 5.02 -4.92
CA PRO A 13 5.41 4.45 -4.86
C PRO A 13 5.04 4.14 -3.41
N GLY A 14 3.76 4.29 -3.07
CA GLY A 14 3.26 3.96 -1.74
C GLY A 14 2.07 4.81 -1.31
N GLY A 15 2.04 6.10 -1.66
CA GLY A 15 0.94 6.99 -1.29
C GLY A 15 0.62 6.89 0.22
N ARG A 16 -0.60 6.49 0.57
CA ARG A 16 -1.04 6.28 1.97
C ARG A 16 -0.46 5.02 2.64
N MET A 17 0.34 4.21 1.98
CA MET A 17 1.14 3.12 2.59
C MET A 17 2.55 3.61 2.98
N SER A 18 2.74 4.92 3.12
CA SER A 18 4.05 5.54 3.30
C SER A 18 4.65 5.27 4.68
N THR A 19 5.90 4.81 4.66
CA THR A 19 6.76 4.68 5.83
C THR A 19 7.69 5.89 5.91
N ARG A 20 7.77 6.55 7.06
CA ARG A 20 8.83 7.54 7.37
C ARG A 20 9.99 6.83 8.06
N ARG A 21 11.21 7.25 7.76
CA ARG A 21 12.44 6.74 8.37
C ARG A 21 13.20 7.91 8.98
N GLY A 22 13.67 7.72 10.22
CA GLY A 22 14.75 8.49 10.83
C GLY A 22 16.01 7.63 10.92
N ASP A 23 16.99 8.07 11.71
CA ASP A 23 18.29 7.39 11.79
C ASP A 23 18.16 5.93 12.29
N ASP A 24 17.45 5.72 13.40
CA ASP A 24 17.28 4.37 14.02
C ASP A 24 15.82 3.92 14.15
N TRP A 25 14.89 4.59 13.46
CA TRP A 25 13.46 4.25 13.56
C TRP A 25 12.73 4.34 12.22
N GLN A 26 11.66 3.55 12.11
CA GLN A 26 10.70 3.63 11.03
C GLN A 26 9.28 3.66 11.56
N CYS A 27 8.43 4.50 10.99
CA CYS A 27 7.00 4.57 11.34
C CYS A 27 6.13 4.64 10.10
N ASP A 28 5.13 3.77 10.06
CA ASP A 28 4.06 3.80 9.08
C ASP A 28 3.01 4.84 9.50
N HIS A 29 3.26 6.10 9.13
CA HIS A 29 2.33 7.22 9.36
C HIS A 29 1.09 7.19 8.46
N GLY A 30 1.07 6.29 7.48
CA GLY A 30 -0.07 6.05 6.62
C GLY A 30 -0.97 4.94 7.17
N ALA A 31 -1.23 3.93 6.34
CA ALA A 31 -1.93 2.72 6.75
C ALA A 31 -1.03 1.89 7.67
N GLN A 32 -1.51 1.60 8.87
CA GLN A 32 -0.82 0.73 9.83
C GLN A 32 -0.92 -0.75 9.44
N TYR A 33 -2.03 -1.12 8.81
CA TYR A 33 -2.30 -2.43 8.26
C TYR A 33 -3.40 -2.31 7.21
N PHE A 34 -3.66 -3.39 6.47
CA PHE A 34 -4.83 -3.51 5.60
C PHE A 34 -5.50 -4.88 5.78
N THR A 35 -6.75 -5.00 5.33
CA THR A 35 -7.49 -6.27 5.35
C THR A 35 -7.80 -6.68 3.93
N ALA A 36 -7.97 -7.98 3.68
CA ALA A 36 -8.27 -8.51 2.36
C ALA A 36 -9.53 -9.37 2.38
N ARG A 37 -10.69 -8.73 2.14
CA ARG A 37 -12.01 -9.38 2.21
C ARG A 37 -12.46 -9.99 0.88
N HIS A 38 -12.12 -9.34 -0.24
CA HIS A 38 -12.51 -9.81 -1.57
C HIS A 38 -11.51 -10.84 -2.11
N ALA A 39 -12.01 -11.92 -2.70
CA ALA A 39 -11.19 -13.06 -3.15
C ALA A 39 -10.05 -12.64 -4.10
N ASP A 40 -10.35 -11.78 -5.09
CA ASP A 40 -9.33 -11.29 -6.04
C ASP A 40 -8.21 -10.51 -5.35
N PHE A 41 -8.55 -9.72 -4.33
CA PHE A 41 -7.54 -8.98 -3.58
C PHE A 41 -6.76 -9.91 -2.66
N ARG A 42 -7.42 -10.90 -2.03
CA ARG A 42 -6.74 -11.93 -1.22
C ARG A 42 -5.74 -12.73 -2.05
N ALA A 43 -6.07 -13.07 -3.29
CA ALA A 43 -5.15 -13.74 -4.21
C ALA A 43 -3.92 -12.88 -4.53
N LYS A 44 -4.08 -11.56 -4.73
CA LYS A 44 -2.95 -10.63 -4.89
C LYS A 44 -2.08 -10.57 -3.63
N VAL A 45 -2.70 -10.50 -2.45
CA VAL A 45 -1.98 -10.53 -1.17
C VAL A 45 -1.21 -11.83 -0.99
N GLY A 46 -1.78 -12.97 -1.37
CA GLY A 46 -1.08 -14.26 -1.36
C GLY A 46 0.19 -14.25 -2.22
N ARG A 47 0.14 -13.64 -3.41
CA ARG A 47 1.34 -13.45 -4.26
C ARG A 47 2.38 -12.54 -3.61
N TRP A 48 1.94 -11.49 -2.92
CA TRP A 48 2.84 -10.62 -2.17
C TRP A 48 3.49 -11.30 -0.97
N GLN A 49 2.76 -12.19 -0.29
CA GLN A 49 3.31 -13.01 0.79
C GLN A 49 4.37 -13.98 0.26
N GLN A 50 4.10 -14.65 -0.86
CA GLN A 50 5.09 -15.51 -1.52
C GLN A 50 6.34 -14.74 -1.98
N ALA A 51 6.15 -13.49 -2.45
CA ALA A 51 7.24 -12.60 -2.81
C ALA A 51 7.95 -11.95 -1.60
N GLY A 52 7.51 -12.22 -0.36
CA GLY A 52 8.08 -11.66 0.86
C GLY A 52 7.84 -10.15 1.07
N VAL A 53 6.94 -9.54 0.30
CA VAL A 53 6.66 -8.08 0.38
C VAL A 53 5.42 -7.74 1.22
N ALA A 54 4.67 -8.75 1.67
CA ALA A 54 3.58 -8.63 2.63
C ALA A 54 3.57 -9.80 3.62
N GLY A 55 3.00 -9.61 4.81
CA GLY A 55 2.86 -10.65 5.83
C GLY A 55 1.54 -10.52 6.59
N LEU A 56 1.07 -11.62 7.19
CA LEU A 56 -0.01 -11.58 8.16
C LEU A 56 0.51 -10.89 9.42
N TRP A 57 -0.28 -9.97 9.95
CA TRP A 57 0.00 -9.29 11.20
C TRP A 57 -0.92 -9.86 12.28
N ASP A 58 -0.30 -10.42 13.30
CA ASP A 58 -0.98 -10.99 14.47
C ASP A 58 -0.74 -10.11 15.70
N PRO A 59 -1.46 -8.97 15.83
CA PRO A 59 -1.29 -8.06 16.94
C PRO A 59 -2.00 -8.54 18.20
N ARG A 60 -1.38 -8.25 19.35
CA ARG A 60 -2.07 -8.23 20.64
C ARG A 60 -2.83 -6.92 20.76
N LEU A 61 -4.13 -6.94 20.54
CA LEU A 61 -4.97 -5.74 20.58
C LEU A 61 -5.52 -5.53 21.98
N TRP A 62 -5.46 -4.29 22.43
CA TRP A 62 -6.05 -3.85 23.69
C TRP A 62 -7.07 -2.75 23.40
N MET A 63 -8.22 -2.81 24.06
CA MET A 63 -9.20 -1.73 24.05
C MET A 63 -9.30 -1.15 25.45
N PHE A 64 -9.33 0.18 25.49
CA PHE A 64 -9.55 0.95 26.70
C PHE A 64 -10.84 1.74 26.53
N ASP A 65 -11.83 1.51 27.38
CA ASP A 65 -13.14 2.15 27.33
C ASP A 65 -13.34 3.27 28.36
N GLY A 66 -12.32 3.55 29.18
CA GLY A 66 -12.32 4.57 30.21
C GLY A 66 -12.17 4.00 31.62
N ASP A 67 -12.69 2.80 31.86
CA ASP A 67 -12.68 2.13 33.17
C ASP A 67 -11.93 0.80 33.15
N SER A 68 -11.80 0.15 31.99
CA SER A 68 -11.18 -1.16 31.86
C SER A 68 -10.23 -1.25 30.66
N LEU A 69 -9.20 -2.09 30.81
CA LEU A 69 -8.28 -2.49 29.74
C LEU A 69 -8.57 -3.95 29.41
N GLU A 70 -9.21 -4.19 28.27
CA GLU A 70 -9.54 -5.55 27.82
C GLU A 70 -8.66 -5.95 26.63
N GLU A 71 -8.06 -7.14 26.71
CA GLU A 71 -7.43 -7.77 25.54
C GLU A 71 -8.55 -8.21 24.57
N ARG A 72 -8.37 -7.91 23.29
CA ARG A 72 -9.32 -8.25 22.24
C ARG A 72 -8.65 -9.15 21.22
N GLU A 73 -9.28 -10.29 20.95
CA GLU A 73 -8.84 -11.13 19.84
C GLU A 73 -9.05 -10.43 18.50
N SER A 74 -8.10 -10.65 17.61
CA SER A 74 -8.18 -10.17 16.24
C SER A 74 -9.20 -10.99 15.45
N THR A 75 -10.43 -10.50 15.31
CA THR A 75 -11.50 -11.17 14.55
C THR A 75 -11.36 -11.05 13.03
N VAL A 76 -10.36 -10.32 12.53
CA VAL A 76 -10.13 -10.08 11.10
C VAL A 76 -8.66 -10.22 10.79
N GLU A 77 -8.33 -10.95 9.73
CA GLU A 77 -6.96 -11.02 9.22
C GLU A 77 -6.47 -9.64 8.78
N ARG A 78 -5.33 -9.22 9.33
CA ARG A 78 -4.65 -7.98 9.00
C ARG A 78 -3.33 -8.30 8.33
N PHE A 79 -2.96 -7.48 7.35
CA PHE A 79 -1.71 -7.63 6.60
C PHE A 79 -0.91 -6.34 6.69
N VAL A 80 0.40 -6.50 6.69
CA VAL A 80 1.38 -5.41 6.66
C VAL A 80 2.35 -5.62 5.51
N GLY A 81 2.93 -4.55 4.97
CA GLY A 81 4.04 -4.65 4.04
C GLY A 81 5.34 -5.00 4.78
N MET A 82 6.17 -5.85 4.19
CA MET A 82 7.46 -6.26 4.77
C MET A 82 8.61 -5.96 3.80
N PRO A 83 9.74 -5.37 4.25
CA PRO A 83 10.06 -4.94 5.62
C PRO A 83 9.42 -3.61 6.03
N ALA A 84 8.62 -2.98 5.16
CA ALA A 84 7.94 -1.72 5.40
C ALA A 84 6.63 -1.68 4.63
N MET A 85 5.65 -0.89 5.10
CA MET A 85 4.33 -0.84 4.47
C MET A 85 4.36 -0.45 2.98
N THR A 86 5.40 0.27 2.53
CA THR A 86 5.59 0.59 1.11
C THR A 86 5.95 -0.59 0.20
N ALA A 87 6.34 -1.75 0.74
CA ALA A 87 6.89 -2.86 -0.03
C ALA A 87 5.94 -3.45 -1.09
N PRO A 88 4.63 -3.68 -0.82
CA PRO A 88 3.70 -4.13 -1.85
C PRO A 88 3.57 -3.15 -3.03
N ALA A 89 3.54 -1.84 -2.74
CA ALA A 89 3.44 -0.81 -3.78
C ALA A 89 4.70 -0.74 -4.65
N ARG A 90 5.89 -0.90 -4.03
CA ARG A 90 7.17 -0.99 -4.76
C ARG A 90 7.24 -2.24 -5.63
N TYR A 91 6.79 -3.37 -5.11
CA TYR A 91 6.73 -4.61 -5.88
C TYR A 91 5.87 -4.45 -7.13
N LEU A 92 4.64 -3.94 -6.99
CA LEU A 92 3.75 -3.68 -8.12
C LEU A 92 4.37 -2.75 -9.17
N ALA A 93 5.05 -1.68 -8.73
CA ALA A 93 5.73 -0.74 -9.63
C ALA A 93 6.92 -1.38 -10.35
N SER A 94 7.64 -2.30 -9.70
CA SER A 94 8.77 -3.01 -10.31
C SER A 94 8.36 -4.08 -11.33
N THR A 95 7.16 -4.63 -11.19
CA THR A 95 6.60 -5.63 -12.09
C THR A 95 5.70 -5.03 -13.18
N GLY A 96 5.63 -3.71 -13.25
CA GLY A 96 4.67 -2.95 -14.05
C GLY A 96 5.30 -1.75 -14.77
N PRO A 97 4.50 -0.74 -15.16
CA PRO A 97 4.96 0.39 -15.96
C PRO A 97 6.04 1.24 -15.31
N THR A 98 6.87 1.88 -16.15
CA THR A 98 7.89 2.84 -15.73
C THR A 98 7.25 4.02 -15.00
N MET A 99 7.78 4.34 -13.82
CA MET A 99 7.29 5.43 -12.98
C MET A 99 8.09 6.71 -13.22
N ALA A 100 7.40 7.81 -13.49
CA ALA A 100 7.99 9.14 -13.63
C ALA A 100 7.55 10.05 -12.46
N ARG A 101 8.52 10.72 -11.83
CA ARG A 101 8.25 11.71 -10.79
C ARG A 101 7.85 13.05 -11.41
N ARG A 102 6.57 13.41 -11.37
CA ARG A 102 6.08 14.73 -11.83
C ARG A 102 4.95 15.25 -10.94
N SER A 103 4.99 16.55 -10.64
CA SER A 103 3.78 17.27 -10.20
C SER A 103 2.99 17.63 -11.44
N LEU A 104 1.80 17.04 -11.62
CA LEU A 104 0.89 17.43 -12.69
C LEU A 104 0.19 18.73 -12.27
N ASN A 105 0.75 19.87 -12.65
CA ASN A 105 0.14 21.18 -12.50
C ASN A 105 -0.58 21.53 -13.81
N GLY A 106 -1.69 20.85 -14.10
CA GLY A 106 -2.49 21.07 -15.29
C GLY A 106 -3.60 20.03 -15.44
N SER A 107 -4.77 20.45 -15.92
CA SER A 107 -5.87 19.55 -16.27
C SER A 107 -5.45 18.62 -17.41
N ILE A 108 -5.66 17.32 -17.24
CA ILE A 108 -5.50 16.35 -18.30
C ILE A 108 -6.64 16.59 -19.30
N CYS A 109 -6.40 17.43 -20.30
CA CYS A 109 -7.27 17.49 -21.47
C CYS A 109 -7.12 16.15 -22.21
N ARG A 110 -8.20 15.36 -22.18
CA ARG A 110 -8.35 14.19 -23.05
C ARG A 110 -8.09 14.66 -24.49
N ALA A 111 -7.19 14.01 -25.21
CA ALA A 111 -6.95 14.34 -26.62
C ALA A 111 -8.29 14.26 -27.39
N PRO A 112 -8.64 15.26 -28.23
CA PRO A 112 -9.80 15.17 -29.08
C PRO A 112 -9.53 14.24 -30.27
N GLY A 113 -10.50 13.37 -30.56
CA GLY A 113 -10.71 12.79 -31.89
C GLY A 113 -10.52 11.27 -31.98
N LEU A 114 -11.54 10.56 -32.43
CA LEU A 114 -11.71 10.27 -33.86
C LEU A 114 -13.18 9.99 -34.15
N THR A 115 -13.80 10.84 -34.95
CA THR A 115 -14.99 10.53 -35.75
C THR A 115 -14.59 9.61 -36.89
N SER A 116 -15.38 8.55 -37.10
CA SER A 116 -15.79 8.14 -38.43
C SER A 116 -17.28 7.85 -38.40
#